data_AF-A0A5S5DQZ2-F1
#
_entry.id   AF-A0A5S5DQZ2-F1
#
_cell.length_a   1.000
_cell.length_b   1.000
_cell.length_c   1.000
_cell.angle_alpha   90.00
_cell.angle_beta   90.00
_cell.angle_gamma   90.00
#
_symmetry.space_group_name_H-M   'P 1'
#
loop_
_entity.id
_entity.type
_entity.pdbx_description
1 polymer ?
#
loop_
_entity_poly.entity_id
_entity_poly.type
_entity_poly.pdbx_seq_one_letter_code
_entity_poly.pdbx_strand_id
1 'polypeptide(L)'
;MKVKELIDSILKNEMSFFEIVQYIETNSTDSSRDLLLNEIYSAFKMKSLDFMFEVKDEDIKDAINQFDHNLEYLYLSDEDKLKVQHFIKEIDNKLTIFNVGGFSKVADPKKTKVIYLNNLMIEYHDGFFQHEIKGFENLNHFKSICESLKEHFDKPKEKIEPQPIQMNYANYQNDEPTDVFIVEELEKRLAIEAVEYKRKLDDEWEKYTFDPMYFDNFISGDLYNEFLKSLYERIKPLNDFEINKYLTLSVNQFKTHTPEKRAEAFKRLYHDTYWFPNYMEYKEETYLSKYALHVWKHYANHFEVFKEAAINALNDFKSGITSTTKTTVKELKKDFSTLIPQTNKQDYILQLLEDLSITLNGTSILTPRKKGALRGVIEALREKMIIPNIGLSTLCNVFADKINLELKSELDASTTSEKYKKEALQYIKNNPIH
;
A
#
# COMPACT_ATOMS: atom_id res chain seq x y z
N MET A 1 -3.89 1.57 -14.36
CA MET A 1 -2.86 2.00 -15.34
C MET A 1 -1.55 2.14 -14.56
N LYS A 2 -0.37 1.87 -15.12
CA LYS A 2 0.91 2.18 -14.46
C LYS A 2 1.28 3.64 -14.72
N VAL A 3 2.10 4.29 -13.88
CA VAL A 3 2.52 5.70 -14.10
C VAL A 3 3.10 5.90 -15.50
N LYS A 4 3.88 4.94 -15.99
CA LYS A 4 4.40 4.93 -17.36
C LYS A 4 3.31 4.85 -18.43
N GLU A 5 2.26 4.07 -18.20
CA GLU A 5 1.11 3.97 -19.11
C GLU A 5 0.25 5.25 -19.07
N LEU A 6 0.10 5.90 -17.91
CA LEU A 6 -0.52 7.21 -17.79
C LEU A 6 0.24 8.22 -18.65
N ILE A 7 1.54 8.31 -18.47
CA ILE A 7 2.40 9.22 -19.23
C ILE A 7 2.29 8.94 -20.73
N ASP A 8 2.32 7.67 -21.14
CA ASP A 8 2.20 7.28 -22.54
C ASP A 8 0.81 7.62 -23.12
N SER A 9 -0.27 7.51 -22.34
CA SER A 9 -1.62 7.87 -22.77
C SER A 9 -1.87 9.38 -22.78
N ILE A 10 -1.28 10.15 -21.84
CA ILE A 10 -1.27 11.61 -21.91
C ILE A 10 -0.52 12.06 -23.16
N LEU A 11 0.67 11.50 -23.40
CA LEU A 11 1.45 11.82 -24.59
C LEU A 11 0.65 11.50 -25.86
N LYS A 12 -0.07 10.37 -25.92
CA LYS A 12 -0.84 10.02 -27.13
C LYS A 12 -2.19 10.75 -27.25
N ASN A 13 -2.52 11.66 -26.33
CA ASN A 13 -3.81 12.33 -26.26
C ASN A 13 -4.98 11.33 -26.23
N GLU A 14 -4.78 10.20 -25.52
CA GLU A 14 -5.78 9.13 -25.36
C GLU A 14 -6.68 9.35 -24.15
N MET A 15 -6.38 10.36 -23.33
CA MET A 15 -7.12 10.70 -22.12
C MET A 15 -7.38 12.20 -22.05
N SER A 16 -8.60 12.57 -21.67
CA SER A 16 -8.95 13.95 -21.38
C SER A 16 -8.31 14.43 -20.08
N PHE A 17 -8.16 15.75 -19.94
CA PHE A 17 -7.65 16.36 -18.69
C PHE A 17 -8.43 15.92 -17.45
N PHE A 18 -9.76 15.79 -17.55
CA PHE A 18 -10.60 15.33 -16.45
C PHE A 18 -10.29 13.88 -16.04
N GLU A 19 -10.10 12.98 -17.01
CA GLU A 19 -9.72 11.59 -16.73
C GLU A 19 -8.32 11.49 -16.13
N ILE A 20 -7.41 12.38 -16.53
CA ILE A 20 -6.06 12.46 -15.98
C ILE A 20 -6.08 12.97 -14.53
N VAL A 21 -6.83 14.03 -14.25
CA VAL A 21 -7.03 14.55 -12.88
C VAL A 21 -7.70 13.49 -12.01
N GLN A 22 -8.80 12.90 -12.48
CA GLN A 22 -9.50 11.84 -11.78
C GLN A 22 -8.57 10.65 -11.54
N TYR A 23 -7.76 10.27 -12.52
CA TYR A 23 -6.75 9.23 -12.35
C TYR A 23 -5.72 9.62 -11.27
N ILE A 24 -5.18 10.84 -11.30
CA ILE A 24 -4.21 11.31 -10.31
C ILE A 24 -4.85 11.35 -8.92
N GLU A 25 -6.04 11.90 -8.76
CA GLU A 25 -6.76 11.98 -7.48
C GLU A 25 -7.15 10.60 -6.94
N THR A 26 -7.56 9.68 -7.82
CA THR A 26 -7.94 8.31 -7.45
C THR A 26 -6.72 7.45 -7.12
N ASN A 27 -5.57 7.73 -7.73
CA ASN A 27 -4.36 6.90 -7.61
C ASN A 27 -3.22 7.58 -6.83
N SER A 28 -3.42 8.77 -6.26
CA SER A 28 -2.43 9.45 -5.42
C SER A 28 -3.07 10.17 -4.22
N THR A 29 -2.43 10.06 -3.07
CA THR A 29 -2.79 10.77 -1.83
C THR A 29 -2.22 12.18 -1.86
N ASP A 30 -2.66 13.11 -1.00
CA ASP A 30 -2.06 14.45 -0.91
C ASP A 30 -0.52 14.41 -0.78
N SER A 31 0.02 13.45 -0.02
CA SER A 31 1.47 13.25 0.15
C SER A 31 2.19 12.57 -1.03
N SER A 32 1.50 11.75 -1.83
CA SER A 32 2.09 11.04 -2.98
C SER A 32 1.75 11.69 -4.32
N ARG A 33 0.83 12.66 -4.33
CA ARG A 33 0.43 13.45 -5.49
C ARG A 33 1.60 14.28 -6.00
N ASP A 34 2.35 14.91 -5.10
CA ASP A 34 3.54 15.66 -5.49
C ASP A 34 4.60 14.77 -6.15
N LEU A 35 4.78 13.53 -5.66
CA LEU A 35 5.67 12.55 -6.27
C LEU A 35 5.20 12.12 -7.67
N LEU A 36 3.90 11.82 -7.83
CA LEU A 36 3.32 11.45 -9.11
C LEU A 36 3.35 12.62 -10.12
N LEU A 37 2.99 13.82 -9.69
CA LEU A 37 3.11 15.04 -10.49
C LEU A 37 4.56 15.29 -10.89
N ASN A 38 5.52 15.13 -9.99
CA ASN A 38 6.94 15.24 -10.30
C ASN A 38 7.42 14.17 -11.30
N GLU A 39 6.91 12.94 -11.23
CA GLU A 39 7.20 11.89 -12.22
C GLU A 39 6.61 12.25 -13.59
N ILE A 40 5.37 12.73 -13.66
CA ILE A 40 4.72 13.18 -14.90
C ILE A 40 5.50 14.36 -15.51
N TYR A 41 5.87 15.36 -14.71
CA TYR A 41 6.66 16.51 -15.17
C TYR A 41 8.07 16.10 -15.62
N SER A 42 8.70 15.18 -14.90
CA SER A 42 10.03 14.66 -15.26
C SER A 42 9.98 13.85 -16.56
N ALA A 43 8.91 13.10 -16.78
CA ALA A 43 8.72 12.34 -18.00
C ALA A 43 8.45 13.24 -19.21
N PHE A 44 7.62 14.28 -19.05
CA PHE A 44 7.46 15.32 -20.07
C PHE A 44 8.83 15.92 -20.44
N LYS A 45 9.62 16.29 -19.43
CA LYS A 45 10.98 16.83 -19.62
C LYS A 45 11.91 15.85 -20.36
N MET A 46 11.89 14.56 -20.03
CA MET A 46 12.71 13.55 -20.71
C MET A 46 12.24 13.33 -22.16
N LYS A 47 10.93 13.34 -22.43
CA LYS A 47 10.38 13.16 -23.77
C LYS A 47 10.62 14.34 -24.69
N SER A 48 10.51 15.56 -24.18
CA SER A 48 10.92 16.75 -24.93
C SER A 48 12.42 16.71 -25.23
N LEU A 49 13.25 16.17 -24.32
CA LEU A 49 14.68 15.99 -24.55
C LEU A 49 14.97 14.97 -25.67
N ASP A 50 14.38 13.77 -25.60
CA ASP A 50 14.55 12.71 -26.61
C ASP A 50 14.19 13.23 -28.00
N PHE A 51 13.05 13.93 -28.11
CA PHE A 51 12.57 14.51 -29.36
C PHE A 51 13.55 15.56 -29.92
N MET A 52 14.05 16.46 -29.06
CA MET A 52 14.93 17.54 -29.49
C MET A 52 16.29 17.04 -30.00
N PHE A 53 16.73 15.85 -29.58
CA PHE A 53 17.91 15.21 -30.15
C PHE A 53 17.66 14.61 -31.55
N GLU A 54 16.40 14.40 -31.93
CA GLU A 54 16.00 13.89 -33.26
C GLU A 54 15.77 15.01 -34.29
N VAL A 55 15.61 16.27 -33.86
CA VAL A 55 15.39 17.41 -34.77
C VAL A 55 16.69 17.78 -35.51
N LYS A 56 16.58 17.99 -36.82
CA LYS A 56 17.72 18.35 -37.67
C LYS A 56 18.14 19.78 -37.42
N ASP A 57 19.43 20.05 -37.57
CA ASP A 57 19.98 21.38 -37.37
C ASP A 57 19.38 22.42 -38.37
N GLU A 58 18.89 21.98 -39.54
CA GLU A 58 18.18 22.80 -40.53
C GLU A 58 16.85 23.34 -40.00
N ASP A 59 16.04 22.50 -39.35
CA ASP A 59 14.75 22.91 -38.78
C ASP A 59 14.95 23.90 -37.62
N ILE A 60 16.01 23.72 -36.83
CA ILE A 60 16.35 24.65 -35.74
C ILE A 60 16.77 26.02 -36.29
N LYS A 61 17.49 26.04 -37.42
CA LYS A 61 17.85 27.30 -38.09
C LYS A 61 16.62 28.05 -38.56
N ASP A 62 15.71 27.35 -39.23
CA ASP A 62 14.48 27.96 -39.72
C ASP A 62 13.61 28.48 -38.57
N ALA A 63 13.55 27.76 -37.45
CA ALA A 63 12.88 28.20 -36.23
C ALA A 63 13.50 29.48 -35.64
N ILE A 64 14.82 29.51 -35.49
CA ILE A 64 15.52 30.69 -34.99
C ILE A 64 15.29 31.89 -35.91
N ASN A 65 15.27 31.69 -37.23
CA ASN A 65 15.02 32.76 -38.19
C ASN A 65 13.57 33.26 -38.14
N GLN A 66 12.60 32.35 -38.02
CA GLN A 66 11.17 32.70 -37.96
C GLN A 66 10.81 33.43 -36.67
N PHE A 67 11.44 33.07 -35.54
CA PHE A 67 11.15 33.63 -34.22
C PHE A 67 12.27 34.54 -33.68
N ASP A 68 13.13 35.10 -34.54
CA ASP A 68 14.32 35.86 -34.12
C ASP A 68 13.99 37.04 -33.16
N HIS A 69 12.74 37.51 -33.17
CA HIS A 69 12.27 38.63 -32.34
C HIS A 69 11.70 38.20 -30.97
N ASN A 70 11.43 36.90 -30.78
CA ASN A 70 10.85 36.31 -29.57
C ASN A 70 11.80 35.28 -28.92
N LEU A 71 13.11 35.38 -29.16
CA LEU A 71 14.07 34.45 -28.60
C LEU A 71 14.23 34.64 -27.09
N GLU A 72 14.05 33.56 -26.34
CA GLU A 72 14.47 33.49 -24.94
C GLU A 72 15.96 33.21 -24.82
N TYR A 73 16.62 33.79 -23.81
CA TYR A 73 18.05 33.61 -23.58
C TYR A 73 18.34 33.18 -22.15
N LEU A 74 19.36 32.32 -22.02
CA LEU A 74 20.00 31.97 -20.76
C LEU A 74 21.44 32.47 -20.74
N TYR A 75 21.91 32.83 -19.55
CA TYR A 75 23.25 33.36 -19.32
C TYR A 75 24.02 32.41 -18.42
N LEU A 76 24.96 31.66 -19.00
CA LEU A 76 25.70 30.58 -18.35
C LEU A 76 27.11 31.01 -17.93
N SER A 77 27.53 30.67 -16.71
CA SER A 77 28.94 30.76 -16.32
C SER A 77 29.76 29.66 -17.02
N ASP A 78 31.09 29.75 -16.98
CA ASP A 78 31.96 28.71 -17.55
C ASP A 78 31.73 27.35 -16.87
N GLU A 79 31.47 27.34 -15.55
CA GLU A 79 31.16 26.13 -14.80
C GLU A 79 29.81 25.54 -15.23
N ASP A 80 28.78 26.38 -15.42
CA ASP A 80 27.47 25.93 -15.91
C ASP A 80 27.59 25.35 -17.32
N LYS A 81 28.37 26.00 -18.19
CA LYS A 81 28.63 25.56 -19.56
C LYS A 81 29.27 24.16 -19.59
N LEU A 82 30.23 23.89 -18.70
CA LEU A 82 30.83 22.55 -18.55
C LEU A 82 29.80 21.51 -18.09
N LYS A 83 28.94 21.85 -17.11
CA LYS A 83 27.89 20.95 -16.60
C LYS A 83 26.89 20.56 -17.68
N VAL A 84 26.57 21.50 -18.57
CA VAL A 84 25.51 21.33 -19.58
C VAL A 84 26.04 21.24 -21.01
N GLN A 85 27.34 21.02 -21.19
CA GLN A 85 27.98 21.03 -22.51
C GLN A 85 27.33 20.08 -23.52
N HIS A 86 26.80 18.95 -23.04
CA HIS A 86 26.10 17.95 -23.86
C HIS A 86 24.72 18.42 -24.36
N PHE A 87 24.18 19.49 -23.77
CA PHE A 87 22.90 20.11 -24.12
C PHE A 87 23.08 21.40 -24.91
N ILE A 88 24.32 21.77 -25.23
CA ILE A 88 24.63 22.96 -26.02
C ILE A 88 24.95 22.51 -27.45
N LYS A 89 24.24 23.09 -28.43
CA LYS A 89 24.59 22.99 -29.84
C LYS A 89 24.95 24.37 -30.39
N GLU A 90 25.96 24.41 -31.23
CA GLU A 90 26.28 25.59 -32.03
C GLU A 90 25.63 25.47 -33.40
N ILE A 91 24.77 26.43 -33.74
CA ILE A 91 23.99 26.45 -34.98
C ILE A 91 24.16 27.83 -35.59
N ASP A 92 24.78 27.92 -36.77
CA ASP A 92 25.11 29.18 -37.46
C ASP A 92 25.75 30.24 -36.52
N ASN A 93 26.79 29.84 -35.80
CA ASN A 93 27.54 30.66 -34.82
C ASN A 93 26.68 31.21 -33.66
N LYS A 94 25.44 30.72 -33.50
CA LYS A 94 24.60 30.97 -32.33
C LYS A 94 24.67 29.76 -31.41
N LEU A 95 25.01 29.97 -30.14
CA LEU A 95 24.91 28.92 -29.13
C LEU A 95 23.45 28.75 -28.74
N THR A 96 23.02 27.50 -28.73
CA THR A 96 21.66 27.09 -28.35
C THR A 96 21.74 26.09 -27.21
N ILE A 97 20.79 26.16 -26.28
CA ILE A 97 20.68 25.25 -25.15
C ILE A 97 19.27 24.70 -25.04
N PHE A 98 19.22 23.41 -24.76
CA PHE A 98 17.98 22.65 -24.70
C PHE A 98 17.70 22.18 -23.29
N ASN A 99 16.47 22.40 -22.83
CA ASN A 99 15.83 21.75 -21.69
C ASN A 99 16.55 21.75 -20.35
N VAL A 100 17.41 22.74 -20.16
CA VAL A 100 18.02 23.02 -18.87
C VAL A 100 17.44 24.31 -18.30
N GLY A 101 16.63 24.15 -17.25
CA GLY A 101 16.06 25.24 -16.47
C GLY A 101 16.89 25.54 -15.22
N GLY A 102 16.52 26.58 -14.48
CA GLY A 102 17.21 26.98 -13.24
C GLY A 102 18.42 27.89 -13.45
N PHE A 103 18.69 28.32 -14.69
CA PHE A 103 19.73 29.30 -14.99
C PHE A 103 19.16 30.73 -15.13
N SER A 104 20.03 31.71 -14.97
CA SER A 104 19.66 33.13 -15.05
C SER A 104 19.17 33.50 -16.46
N LYS A 105 17.98 34.10 -16.51
CA LYS A 105 17.45 34.79 -17.70
C LYS A 105 17.87 36.28 -17.74
N VAL A 106 18.53 36.76 -16.70
CA VAL A 106 18.99 38.16 -16.61
C VAL A 106 20.32 38.29 -17.34
N ALA A 107 20.40 39.32 -18.19
CA ALA A 107 21.60 39.60 -18.96
C ALA A 107 22.81 39.89 -18.07
N ASP A 108 23.89 39.15 -18.30
CA ASP A 108 25.15 39.32 -17.61
C ASP A 108 26.30 39.29 -18.65
N PRO A 109 27.05 40.39 -18.81
CA PRO A 109 28.13 40.47 -19.78
C PRO A 109 29.32 39.55 -19.47
N LYS A 110 29.40 38.99 -18.25
CA LYS A 110 30.43 38.00 -17.87
C LYS A 110 30.02 36.56 -18.16
N LYS A 111 28.79 36.33 -18.62
CA LYS A 111 28.24 35.00 -18.87
C LYS A 111 27.99 34.79 -20.35
N THR A 112 28.11 33.55 -20.79
CA THR A 112 27.83 33.17 -22.17
C THR A 112 26.32 33.27 -22.42
N LYS A 113 25.93 34.08 -23.40
CA LYS A 113 24.55 34.18 -23.88
C LYS A 113 24.22 32.98 -24.76
N VAL A 114 23.16 32.26 -24.43
CA VAL A 114 22.73 31.05 -25.15
C VAL A 114 21.22 31.13 -25.42
N ILE A 115 20.79 30.77 -26.63
CA ILE A 115 19.37 30.75 -27.02
C ILE A 115 18.69 29.56 -26.35
N TYR A 116 17.62 29.82 -25.61
CA TYR A 116 16.85 28.79 -24.93
C TYR A 116 15.73 28.27 -25.81
N LEU A 117 15.92 27.08 -26.38
CA LEU A 117 15.07 26.57 -27.46
C LEU A 117 13.85 25.75 -27.00
N ASN A 118 13.64 25.61 -25.69
CA ASN A 118 12.57 24.75 -25.15
C ASN A 118 11.17 25.17 -25.55
N ASN A 119 10.88 26.46 -25.56
CA ASN A 119 9.56 26.98 -25.92
C ASN A 119 9.47 27.21 -27.43
N LEU A 120 10.59 27.60 -28.06
CA LEU A 120 10.66 27.91 -29.49
C LEU A 120 10.44 26.69 -30.39
N MET A 121 11.07 25.56 -30.07
CA MET A 121 10.87 24.33 -30.86
C MET A 121 9.46 23.80 -30.70
N ILE A 122 8.88 23.98 -29.51
CA ILE A 122 7.48 23.67 -29.21
C ILE A 122 6.54 24.51 -30.09
N GLU A 123 6.78 25.82 -30.19
CA GLU A 123 5.94 26.76 -30.98
C GLU A 123 6.17 26.68 -32.50
N TYR A 124 7.42 26.51 -32.96
CA TYR A 124 7.74 26.45 -34.39
C TYR A 124 7.13 25.26 -35.09
N HIS A 125 7.12 24.14 -34.41
CA HIS A 125 6.57 22.91 -34.93
C HIS A 125 5.04 22.82 -34.65
N ASP A 126 4.47 23.46 -33.61
CA ASP A 126 2.99 23.57 -33.49
C ASP A 126 2.40 24.53 -34.55
N GLY A 127 3.20 25.52 -34.94
CA GLY A 127 2.87 26.52 -35.93
C GLY A 127 3.06 26.04 -37.37
N PHE A 128 2.14 25.20 -37.86
CA PHE A 128 2.01 24.82 -39.27
C PHE A 128 3.26 24.18 -39.90
N PHE A 129 3.39 22.87 -39.73
CA PHE A 129 4.34 22.06 -40.48
C PHE A 129 4.05 21.95 -41.98
N GLN A 130 5.11 21.93 -42.80
CA GLN A 130 5.06 21.32 -44.15
C GLN A 130 5.11 19.78 -44.11
N HIS A 131 5.63 19.17 -43.03
CA HIS A 131 5.63 17.73 -42.80
C HIS A 131 5.46 17.44 -41.30
N GLU A 132 4.38 16.74 -40.92
CA GLU A 132 4.10 16.34 -39.53
C GLU A 132 5.22 15.45 -38.98
N ILE A 133 5.81 15.83 -37.84
CA ILE A 133 6.71 14.96 -37.09
C ILE A 133 5.88 14.18 -36.08
N LYS A 134 5.66 12.89 -36.37
CA LYS A 134 4.81 12.02 -35.56
C LYS A 134 5.21 12.03 -34.08
N GLY A 135 4.26 12.38 -33.21
CA GLY A 135 4.47 12.46 -31.76
C GLY A 135 4.88 13.84 -31.24
N PHE A 136 5.07 14.82 -32.13
CA PHE A 136 5.34 16.20 -31.77
C PHE A 136 4.06 16.97 -31.40
N GLU A 137 2.98 16.85 -32.19
CA GLU A 137 1.67 17.49 -31.90
C GLU A 137 1.15 17.17 -30.48
N ASN A 138 1.59 16.02 -30.01
CA ASN A 138 1.26 15.39 -28.75
C ASN A 138 2.08 15.93 -27.55
N LEU A 139 3.26 16.51 -27.80
CA LEU A 139 4.06 17.17 -26.76
C LEU A 139 3.46 18.51 -26.33
N ASN A 140 2.83 19.26 -27.25
CA ASN A 140 2.09 20.48 -26.91
C ASN A 140 0.88 20.18 -26.04
N HIS A 141 0.13 19.16 -26.41
CA HIS A 141 -0.94 18.63 -25.59
C HIS A 141 -0.42 18.22 -24.20
N PHE A 142 0.66 17.45 -24.12
CA PHE A 142 1.25 17.03 -22.84
C PHE A 142 1.75 18.22 -22.00
N LYS A 143 2.33 19.26 -22.63
CA LYS A 143 2.71 20.50 -21.95
C LYS A 143 1.50 21.21 -21.35
N SER A 144 0.44 21.39 -22.14
CA SER A 144 -0.80 22.04 -21.70
C SER A 144 -1.45 21.30 -20.52
N ILE A 145 -1.44 19.95 -20.55
CA ILE A 145 -1.87 19.12 -19.43
C ILE A 145 -0.98 19.35 -18.21
N CYS A 146 0.35 19.36 -18.36
CA CYS A 146 1.26 19.60 -17.24
C CYS A 146 1.05 20.98 -16.58
N GLU A 147 0.83 22.03 -17.37
CA GLU A 147 0.53 23.38 -16.89
C GLU A 147 -0.82 23.43 -16.17
N SER A 148 -1.85 22.82 -16.76
CA SER A 148 -3.19 22.73 -16.15
C SER A 148 -3.18 21.93 -14.85
N LEU A 149 -2.36 20.87 -14.76
CA LEU A 149 -2.17 20.10 -13.52
C LEU A 149 -1.49 20.95 -12.44
N LYS A 150 -0.50 21.79 -12.80
CA LYS A 150 0.13 22.70 -11.83
C LYS A 150 -0.89 23.68 -11.29
N GLU A 151 -1.65 24.34 -12.15
CA GLU A 151 -2.67 25.30 -11.72
C GLU A 151 -3.79 24.65 -10.89
N HIS A 152 -4.17 23.41 -11.24
CA HIS A 152 -5.20 22.68 -10.51
C HIS A 152 -4.77 22.27 -9.10
N PHE A 153 -3.51 21.86 -8.92
CA PHE A 153 -3.01 21.34 -7.64
C PHE A 153 -2.21 22.36 -6.81
N ASP A 154 -1.76 23.48 -7.39
CA ASP A 154 -1.23 24.63 -6.63
C ASP A 154 -2.36 25.63 -6.27
N LYS A 155 -3.02 25.45 -5.13
CA LYS A 155 -3.73 26.56 -4.44
C LYS A 155 -2.86 27.11 -3.30
N PRO A 156 -2.80 28.44 -3.09
CA PRO A 156 -1.91 29.05 -2.11
C PRO A 156 -2.32 28.67 -0.68
N LYS A 157 -1.33 28.36 0.16
CA LYS A 157 -1.44 28.29 1.62
C LYS A 157 -1.82 29.68 2.18
N GLU A 158 -3.10 29.99 2.33
CA GLU A 158 -3.52 31.05 3.24
C GLU A 158 -3.65 30.50 4.67
N LYS A 159 -3.00 31.20 5.61
CA LYS A 159 -3.11 30.98 7.04
C LYS A 159 -4.57 31.06 7.47
N ILE A 160 -5.11 29.99 8.05
CA ILE A 160 -6.36 30.05 8.81
C ILE A 160 -6.07 29.57 10.23
N GLU A 161 -6.35 30.45 11.19
CA GLU A 161 -6.32 30.24 12.63
C GLU A 161 -7.24 29.09 13.08
N PRO A 162 -6.96 28.46 14.23
CA PRO A 162 -7.60 27.21 14.63
C PRO A 162 -9.06 27.42 15.03
N GLN A 163 -9.94 26.54 14.53
CA GLN A 163 -11.20 26.25 15.22
C GLN A 163 -11.30 24.76 15.56
N PRO A 164 -11.85 24.41 16.74
CA PRO A 164 -11.81 23.07 17.26
C PRO A 164 -12.87 22.21 16.58
N ILE A 165 -12.43 21.19 15.84
CA ILE A 165 -13.33 20.10 15.42
C ILE A 165 -13.17 18.99 16.45
N GLN A 166 -14.26 18.72 17.17
CA GLN A 166 -14.40 17.54 18.03
C GLN A 166 -14.22 16.28 17.16
N MET A 167 -13.22 15.46 17.50
CA MET A 167 -13.00 14.19 16.84
C MET A 167 -14.14 13.21 17.14
N ASN A 168 -14.75 12.68 16.08
CA ASN A 168 -15.69 11.56 16.15
C ASN A 168 -15.06 10.39 15.38
N TYR A 169 -14.73 9.31 16.09
CA TYR A 169 -13.93 8.16 15.62
C TYR A 169 -14.65 7.20 14.64
N ALA A 170 -15.55 7.70 13.79
CA ALA A 170 -16.44 6.85 12.99
C ALA A 170 -16.15 6.78 11.48
N ASN A 171 -15.19 7.55 10.95
CA ASN A 171 -14.98 7.64 9.48
C ASN A 171 -13.85 6.77 8.91
N TYR A 172 -13.20 5.90 9.69
CA TYR A 172 -12.18 4.97 9.18
C TYR A 172 -12.75 3.63 8.67
N GLN A 173 -13.97 3.63 8.13
CA GLN A 173 -14.57 2.42 7.54
C GLN A 173 -15.16 2.58 6.14
N ASN A 174 -14.98 3.70 5.43
CA ASN A 174 -15.60 3.88 4.10
C ASN A 174 -14.71 4.53 3.02
N ASP A 175 -13.42 4.23 2.97
CA ASP A 175 -12.59 4.55 1.80
C ASP A 175 -12.20 3.25 1.07
N GLU A 176 -12.52 3.17 -0.23
CA GLU A 176 -12.21 2.03 -1.09
C GLU A 176 -10.70 1.70 -1.11
N PRO A 177 -10.32 0.40 -1.21
CA PRO A 177 -8.96 -0.04 -0.95
C PRO A 177 -7.99 0.38 -2.07
N THR A 178 -7.20 1.42 -1.80
CA THR A 178 -5.99 1.76 -2.55
C THR A 178 -5.01 0.57 -2.58
N ASP A 179 -4.29 0.39 -3.70
CA ASP A 179 -3.31 -0.68 -3.98
C ASP A 179 -2.04 -0.55 -3.11
N VAL A 180 -2.20 -0.59 -1.79
CA VAL A 180 -1.11 -0.77 -0.83
C VAL A 180 -0.63 -2.22 -0.94
N PHE A 181 0.68 -2.42 -1.14
CA PHE A 181 1.28 -3.75 -1.09
C PHE A 181 0.94 -4.41 0.25
N ILE A 182 0.67 -5.71 0.25
CA ILE A 182 0.16 -6.39 1.45
C ILE A 182 1.18 -6.38 2.59
N VAL A 183 2.47 -6.39 2.25
CA VAL A 183 3.57 -6.23 3.21
C VAL A 183 3.61 -4.81 3.77
N GLU A 184 3.27 -3.79 2.97
CA GLU A 184 3.24 -2.39 3.42
C GLU A 184 2.01 -2.09 4.27
N GLU A 185 0.87 -2.74 3.98
CA GLU A 185 -0.32 -2.65 4.81
C GLU A 185 -0.05 -3.24 6.20
N LEU A 186 0.62 -4.39 6.27
CA LEU A 186 1.10 -5.00 7.51
C LEU A 186 1.98 -4.04 8.31
N GLU A 187 2.98 -3.45 7.65
CA GLU A 187 3.92 -2.51 8.26
C GLU A 187 3.23 -1.24 8.77
N LYS A 188 2.26 -0.71 8.01
CA LYS A 188 1.45 0.46 8.42
C LYS A 188 0.65 0.16 9.68
N ARG A 189 -0.05 -0.98 9.72
CA ARG A 189 -0.83 -1.39 10.90
C ARG A 189 0.07 -1.59 12.12
N LEU A 190 1.24 -2.20 11.92
CA LEU A 190 2.24 -2.34 12.99
C LEU A 190 2.78 -0.99 13.48
N ALA A 191 3.06 -0.04 12.57
CA ALA A 191 3.55 1.28 12.95
C ALA A 191 2.51 2.08 13.75
N ILE A 192 1.23 2.00 13.37
CA ILE A 192 0.12 2.62 14.11
C ILE A 192 0.05 2.05 15.52
N GLU A 193 0.00 0.72 15.65
CA GLU A 193 -0.06 0.06 16.96
C GLU A 193 1.16 0.41 17.82
N ALA A 194 2.35 0.45 17.22
CA ALA A 194 3.57 0.83 17.93
C ALA A 194 3.52 2.26 18.48
N VAL A 195 2.98 3.21 17.71
CA VAL A 195 2.81 4.59 18.15
C VAL A 195 1.76 4.68 19.25
N GLU A 196 0.63 3.99 19.12
CA GLU A 196 -0.41 3.96 20.15
C GLU A 196 0.09 3.36 21.45
N TYR A 197 0.81 2.24 21.37
CA TYR A 197 1.42 1.60 22.54
C TYR A 197 2.47 2.51 23.18
N LYS A 198 3.29 3.19 22.38
CA LYS A 198 4.27 4.16 22.88
C LYS A 198 3.61 5.34 23.60
N ARG A 199 2.54 5.90 23.01
CA ARG A 199 1.76 6.99 23.63
C ARG A 199 1.10 6.55 24.93
N LYS A 200 0.54 5.34 25.02
CA LYS A 200 0.02 4.79 26.29
C LYS A 200 1.10 4.72 27.37
N LEU A 201 2.32 4.33 27.01
CA LEU A 201 3.44 4.27 27.95
C LEU A 201 3.97 5.64 28.36
N ASP A 202 3.94 6.63 27.46
CA ASP A 202 4.46 7.98 27.72
C ASP A 202 3.43 8.86 28.44
N ASP A 203 2.17 8.84 27.98
CA ASP A 203 1.10 9.72 28.43
C ASP A 203 0.30 9.12 29.61
N GLU A 204 0.23 7.78 29.70
CA GLU A 204 -0.53 7.05 30.73
C GLU A 204 0.35 6.09 31.55
N TRP A 205 1.60 6.48 31.80
CA TRP A 205 2.62 5.68 32.51
C TRP A 205 2.20 5.19 33.91
N GLU A 206 1.24 5.86 34.56
CA GLU A 206 0.69 5.44 35.86
C GLU A 206 -0.24 4.21 35.76
N LYS A 207 -0.80 3.95 34.56
CA LYS A 207 -1.74 2.85 34.30
C LYS A 207 -1.13 1.74 33.47
N TYR A 208 -0.16 2.05 32.61
CA TYR A 208 0.43 1.10 31.68
C TYR A 208 1.92 0.93 31.92
N THR A 209 2.35 -0.32 32.03
CA THR A 209 3.75 -0.70 32.10
C THR A 209 4.18 -1.38 30.81
N PHE A 210 5.46 -1.22 30.45
CA PHE A 210 6.03 -1.89 29.30
C PHE A 210 5.96 -3.41 29.47
N ASP A 211 5.37 -4.07 28.48
CA ASP A 211 5.26 -5.52 28.36
C ASP A 211 6.16 -5.99 27.20
N PRO A 212 7.26 -6.71 27.47
CA PRO A 212 8.16 -7.23 26.45
C PRO A 212 7.49 -8.19 25.46
N MET A 213 6.34 -8.79 25.80
CA MET A 213 5.62 -9.75 24.96
C MET A 213 4.46 -9.14 24.17
N TYR A 214 4.20 -7.84 24.37
CA TYR A 214 3.08 -7.16 23.73
C TYR A 214 3.06 -7.35 22.22
N PHE A 215 4.18 -7.07 21.56
CA PHE A 215 4.26 -7.14 20.10
C PHE A 215 4.26 -8.58 19.58
N ASP A 216 4.80 -9.56 20.30
CA ASP A 216 4.69 -10.96 19.88
C ASP A 216 3.22 -11.42 19.91
N ASN A 217 2.47 -11.03 20.93
CA ASN A 217 1.04 -11.33 21.05
C ASN A 217 0.20 -10.59 20.00
N PHE A 218 0.45 -9.30 19.79
CA PHE A 218 -0.25 -8.50 18.79
C PHE A 218 0.01 -9.01 17.36
N ILE A 219 1.27 -9.31 17.03
CA ILE A 219 1.66 -9.73 15.68
C ILE A 219 1.10 -11.10 15.35
N SER A 220 1.20 -12.06 16.28
CA SER A 220 0.66 -13.42 16.10
C SER A 220 -0.86 -13.53 16.28
N GLY A 221 -1.51 -12.48 16.76
CA GLY A 221 -2.94 -12.39 17.01
C GLY A 221 -3.64 -11.42 16.06
N ASP A 222 -3.84 -10.19 16.52
CA ASP A 222 -4.67 -9.18 15.84
C ASP A 222 -4.14 -8.85 14.45
N LEU A 223 -2.84 -8.61 14.32
CA LEU A 223 -2.24 -8.28 13.02
C LEU A 223 -2.35 -9.44 12.03
N TYR A 224 -2.14 -10.67 12.48
CA TYR A 224 -2.28 -11.88 11.65
C TYR A 224 -3.70 -12.13 11.19
N ASN A 225 -4.67 -12.02 12.09
CA ASN A 225 -6.09 -12.21 11.77
C ASN A 225 -6.58 -11.17 10.76
N GLU A 226 -6.20 -9.92 10.99
CA GLU A 226 -6.57 -8.82 10.13
C GLU A 226 -5.90 -8.92 8.75
N PHE A 227 -4.65 -9.39 8.69
CA PHE A 227 -3.99 -9.72 7.43
C PHE A 227 -4.73 -10.78 6.63
N LEU A 228 -5.10 -11.90 7.26
CA LEU A 228 -5.87 -12.95 6.60
C LEU A 228 -7.21 -12.41 6.10
N LYS A 229 -7.92 -11.65 6.94
CA LYS A 229 -9.18 -11.04 6.58
C LYS A 229 -9.04 -10.11 5.37
N SER A 230 -8.08 -9.19 5.40
CA SER A 230 -7.76 -8.30 4.26
C SER A 230 -7.45 -9.10 2.99
N LEU A 231 -6.65 -10.18 3.09
CA LEU A 231 -6.29 -11.02 1.96
C LEU A 231 -7.53 -11.66 1.32
N TYR A 232 -8.43 -12.23 2.12
CA TYR A 232 -9.63 -12.90 1.63
C TYR A 232 -10.71 -11.93 1.16
N GLU A 233 -10.88 -10.78 1.82
CA GLU A 233 -11.84 -9.75 1.39
C GLU A 233 -11.46 -9.14 0.05
N ARG A 234 -10.15 -8.93 -0.21
CA ARG A 234 -9.64 -8.38 -1.47
C ARG A 234 -9.81 -9.33 -2.65
N ILE A 235 -9.69 -10.65 -2.45
CA ILE A 235 -9.87 -11.62 -3.55
C ILE A 235 -11.34 -11.97 -3.82
N LYS A 236 -12.24 -11.74 -2.85
CA LYS A 236 -13.66 -12.11 -2.94
C LYS A 236 -14.41 -11.54 -4.15
N PRO A 237 -14.23 -10.25 -4.56
CA PRO A 237 -14.92 -9.70 -5.72
C PRO A 237 -14.23 -9.99 -7.07
N LEU A 238 -13.03 -10.57 -7.06
CA LEU A 238 -12.18 -10.71 -8.24
C LEU A 238 -12.50 -11.98 -9.03
N ASN A 239 -12.17 -11.98 -10.33
CA ASN A 239 -12.24 -13.19 -11.15
C ASN A 239 -11.00 -14.09 -10.97
N ASP A 240 -11.07 -15.35 -11.40
CA ASP A 240 -9.97 -16.33 -11.19
C ASP A 240 -8.60 -15.86 -11.70
N PHE A 241 -8.57 -15.13 -12.82
CA PHE A 241 -7.32 -14.60 -13.37
C PHE A 241 -6.73 -13.52 -12.47
N GLU A 242 -7.57 -12.60 -11.97
CA GLU A 242 -7.18 -11.53 -11.05
C GLU A 242 -6.80 -12.06 -9.67
N ILE A 243 -7.51 -13.07 -9.14
CA ILE A 243 -7.15 -13.73 -7.88
C ILE A 243 -5.77 -14.38 -8.01
N ASN A 244 -5.52 -15.15 -9.09
CA ASN A 244 -4.21 -15.76 -9.32
C ASN A 244 -3.10 -14.72 -9.38
N LYS A 245 -3.34 -13.61 -10.10
CA LYS A 245 -2.39 -12.50 -10.25
C LYS A 245 -2.12 -11.86 -8.90
N TYR A 246 -3.15 -11.51 -8.13
CA TYR A 246 -3.03 -10.85 -6.83
C TYR A 246 -2.31 -11.73 -5.80
N LEU A 247 -2.69 -13.00 -5.66
CA LEU A 247 -2.06 -13.93 -4.72
C LEU A 247 -0.60 -14.23 -5.12
N THR A 248 -0.31 -14.37 -6.42
CA THR A 248 1.07 -14.54 -6.91
C THR A 248 1.92 -13.30 -6.62
N LEU A 249 1.37 -12.09 -6.83
CA LEU A 249 2.05 -10.84 -6.48
C LEU A 249 2.28 -10.74 -4.97
N SER A 250 1.30 -11.11 -4.14
CA SER A 250 1.40 -11.11 -2.69
C SER A 250 2.53 -12.02 -2.20
N VAL A 251 2.59 -13.27 -2.70
CA VAL A 251 3.71 -14.19 -2.40
C VAL A 251 5.05 -13.64 -2.86
N ASN A 252 5.11 -13.01 -4.05
CA ASN A 252 6.34 -12.41 -4.54
C ASN A 252 6.78 -11.20 -3.71
N GLN A 253 5.85 -10.42 -3.17
CA GLN A 253 6.18 -9.32 -2.26
C GLN A 253 6.91 -9.85 -1.02
N PHE A 254 6.47 -10.94 -0.39
CA PHE A 254 7.18 -11.54 0.74
C PHE A 254 8.59 -12.07 0.39
N LYS A 255 8.93 -12.24 -0.90
CA LYS A 255 10.29 -12.57 -1.35
C LYS A 255 11.15 -11.32 -1.60
N THR A 256 10.56 -10.23 -2.06
CA THR A 256 11.31 -9.01 -2.44
C THR A 256 11.42 -8.01 -1.30
N HIS A 257 10.44 -8.00 -0.40
CA HIS A 257 10.24 -7.07 0.71
C HIS A 257 10.53 -7.74 2.06
N THR A 258 11.76 -8.27 2.21
CA THR A 258 12.17 -8.96 3.44
C THR A 258 12.44 -7.99 4.59
N PRO A 259 12.38 -8.44 5.86
CA PRO A 259 12.61 -7.59 7.02
C PRO A 259 13.96 -6.84 6.99
N GLU A 260 15.01 -7.46 6.43
CA GLU A 260 16.34 -6.87 6.32
C GLU A 260 16.35 -5.66 5.37
N LYS A 261 15.58 -5.73 4.27
CA LYS A 261 15.52 -4.68 3.26
C LYS A 261 14.58 -3.54 3.65
N ARG A 262 13.62 -3.80 4.53
CA ARG A 262 12.55 -2.86 4.89
C ARG A 262 12.69 -2.18 6.25
N ALA A 263 13.73 -2.52 7.01
CA ALA A 263 14.00 -1.87 8.29
C ALA A 263 14.08 -0.34 8.20
N GLU A 264 14.73 0.21 7.17
CA GLU A 264 14.82 1.67 6.98
C GLU A 264 13.47 2.30 6.61
N ALA A 265 12.70 1.62 5.76
CA ALA A 265 11.36 2.05 5.38
C ALA A 265 10.43 2.07 6.62
N PHE A 266 10.52 1.04 7.47
CA PHE A 266 9.74 0.98 8.71
C PHE A 266 10.13 2.06 9.73
N LYS A 267 11.42 2.39 9.87
CA LYS A 267 11.85 3.51 10.73
C LYS A 267 11.21 4.83 10.32
N ARG A 268 11.20 5.12 9.01
CA ARG A 268 10.56 6.33 8.45
C ARG A 268 9.05 6.29 8.64
N LEU A 269 8.42 5.16 8.34
CA LEU A 269 6.99 4.96 8.53
C LEU A 269 6.57 5.17 9.99
N TYR A 270 7.29 4.58 10.95
CA TYR A 270 7.05 4.79 12.38
C TYR A 270 7.21 6.26 12.77
N HIS A 271 8.28 6.91 12.31
CA HIS A 271 8.53 8.32 12.58
C HIS A 271 7.38 9.21 12.08
N ASP A 272 6.96 9.02 10.84
CA ASP A 272 5.89 9.82 10.23
C ASP A 272 4.56 9.56 10.94
N THR A 273 4.29 8.30 11.33
CA THR A 273 3.11 7.92 12.11
C THR A 273 3.13 8.55 13.50
N TYR A 274 4.30 8.63 14.14
CA TYR A 274 4.45 9.19 15.49
C TYR A 274 4.15 10.69 15.54
N TRP A 275 4.67 11.42 14.54
CA TRP A 275 4.52 12.87 14.48
C TRP A 275 3.23 13.34 13.86
N PHE A 276 2.52 12.48 13.13
CA PHE A 276 1.22 12.80 12.54
C PHE A 276 0.27 13.48 13.56
N PRO A 277 -0.38 14.60 13.18
CA PRO A 277 -0.39 15.24 11.86
C PRO A 277 0.72 16.26 11.62
N ASN A 278 1.63 16.43 12.58
CA ASN A 278 2.70 17.43 12.50
C ASN A 278 3.84 16.96 11.59
N TYR A 279 4.40 17.89 10.83
CA TYR A 279 5.63 17.62 10.09
C TYR A 279 6.85 17.76 11.02
N MET A 280 7.67 16.72 11.06
CA MET A 280 8.98 16.72 11.71
C MET A 280 10.01 16.12 10.75
N GLU A 281 11.21 16.68 10.75
CA GLU A 281 12.30 16.17 9.93
C GLU A 281 12.84 14.85 10.51
N TYR A 282 12.90 13.80 9.70
CA TYR A 282 13.47 12.51 10.11
C TYR A 282 14.96 12.61 10.39
N LYS A 283 15.36 12.17 11.59
CA LYS A 283 16.77 12.06 12.02
C LYS A 283 17.06 10.62 12.41
N GLU A 284 18.06 10.03 11.76
CA GLU A 284 18.32 8.60 11.79
C GLU A 284 18.71 8.08 13.20
N GLU A 285 19.47 8.87 13.97
CA GLU A 285 19.97 8.49 15.30
C GLU A 285 19.12 9.05 16.46
N THR A 286 17.81 8.76 16.45
CA THR A 286 16.90 9.18 17.54
C THR A 286 16.47 8.01 18.43
N TYR A 287 15.98 8.34 19.63
CA TYR A 287 15.32 7.38 20.51
C TYR A 287 14.11 6.69 19.83
N LEU A 288 13.38 7.42 18.99
CA LEU A 288 12.27 6.89 18.18
C LEU A 288 12.74 5.82 17.19
N SER A 289 13.87 6.04 16.51
CA SER A 289 14.47 5.03 15.63
C SER A 289 14.84 3.75 16.37
N LYS A 290 15.35 3.86 17.61
CA LYS A 290 15.68 2.68 18.44
C LYS A 290 14.43 1.90 18.85
N TYR A 291 13.37 2.60 19.23
CA TYR A 291 12.09 1.96 19.57
C TYR A 291 11.45 1.29 18.34
N ALA A 292 11.47 1.95 17.18
CA ALA A 292 11.01 1.35 15.93
C ALA A 292 11.75 0.05 15.61
N LEU A 293 13.07 0.01 15.77
CA LEU A 293 13.85 -1.22 15.57
C LEU A 293 13.55 -2.32 16.60
N HIS A 294 13.19 -1.96 17.84
CA HIS A 294 12.73 -2.92 18.82
C HIS A 294 11.44 -3.60 18.36
N VAL A 295 10.43 -2.84 17.93
CA VAL A 295 9.19 -3.38 17.35
C VAL A 295 9.47 -4.20 16.10
N TRP A 296 10.34 -3.70 15.21
CA TRP A 296 10.72 -4.36 13.97
C TRP A 296 11.31 -5.76 14.20
N LYS A 297 12.04 -5.96 15.29
CA LYS A 297 12.60 -7.28 15.66
C LYS A 297 11.49 -8.32 15.87
N HIS A 298 10.40 -7.95 16.56
CA HIS A 298 9.27 -8.84 16.78
C HIS A 298 8.57 -9.19 15.46
N TYR A 299 8.41 -8.21 14.56
CA TYR A 299 7.89 -8.44 13.21
C TYR A 299 8.76 -9.36 12.38
N ALA A 300 10.08 -9.13 12.38
CA ALA A 300 11.03 -9.99 11.65
C ALA A 300 10.95 -11.45 12.12
N ASN A 301 10.79 -11.70 13.43
CA ASN A 301 10.64 -13.04 13.98
C ASN A 301 9.35 -13.76 13.51
N HIS A 302 8.31 -12.99 13.19
CA HIS A 302 7.00 -13.52 12.78
C HIS A 302 6.75 -13.43 11.27
N PHE A 303 7.68 -12.85 10.50
CA PHE A 303 7.52 -12.58 9.07
C PHE A 303 7.14 -13.81 8.26
N GLU A 304 7.74 -14.97 8.58
CA GLU A 304 7.46 -16.23 7.88
C GLU A 304 6.01 -16.69 8.07
N VAL A 305 5.35 -16.37 9.19
CA VAL A 305 3.95 -16.73 9.41
C VAL A 305 3.02 -16.05 8.39
N PHE A 306 3.28 -14.78 8.05
CA PHE A 306 2.53 -14.04 7.04
C PHE A 306 2.83 -14.53 5.62
N LYS A 307 4.09 -14.85 5.35
CA LYS A 307 4.52 -15.42 4.07
C LYS A 307 3.86 -16.77 3.81
N GLU A 308 3.87 -17.67 4.79
CA GLU A 308 3.20 -18.98 4.70
C GLU A 308 1.69 -18.82 4.52
N ALA A 309 1.06 -17.87 5.20
CA ALA A 309 -0.36 -17.57 4.99
C ALA A 309 -0.68 -17.13 3.56
N ALA A 310 0.15 -16.27 2.94
CA ALA A 310 -0.01 -15.88 1.54
C ALA A 310 0.22 -17.05 0.56
N ILE A 311 1.19 -17.92 0.85
CA ILE A 311 1.47 -19.14 0.06
C ILE A 311 0.29 -20.10 0.13
N ASN A 312 -0.24 -20.34 1.33
CA ASN A 312 -1.38 -21.23 1.54
C ASN A 312 -2.62 -20.71 0.81
N ALA A 313 -2.92 -19.41 0.89
CA ALA A 313 -4.03 -18.82 0.12
C ALA A 313 -3.89 -19.04 -1.40
N LEU A 314 -2.67 -18.90 -1.95
CA LEU A 314 -2.41 -19.15 -3.38
C LEU A 314 -2.58 -20.63 -3.74
N ASN A 315 -2.12 -21.54 -2.88
CA ASN A 315 -2.22 -22.98 -3.10
C ASN A 315 -3.67 -23.46 -3.02
N ASP A 316 -4.42 -22.99 -2.02
CA ASP A 316 -5.84 -23.27 -1.87
C ASP A 316 -6.61 -22.85 -3.11
N PHE A 317 -6.35 -21.63 -3.60
CA PHE A 317 -6.96 -21.11 -4.82
C PHE A 317 -6.61 -21.97 -6.06
N LYS A 318 -5.33 -22.34 -6.25
CA LYS A 318 -4.90 -23.19 -7.37
C LYS A 318 -5.49 -24.60 -7.33
N SER A 319 -5.64 -25.18 -6.15
CA SER A 319 -6.25 -26.50 -5.96
C SER A 319 -7.75 -26.50 -6.29
N GLY A 320 -8.42 -25.35 -6.13
CA GLY A 320 -9.79 -25.13 -6.60
C GLY A 320 -9.93 -25.09 -8.12
N ILE A 321 -8.95 -24.53 -8.84
CA ILE A 321 -8.97 -24.40 -10.32
C ILE A 321 -8.71 -25.74 -11.03
N THR A 322 -7.81 -26.59 -10.50
CA THR A 322 -7.45 -27.86 -11.14
C THR A 322 -8.54 -28.94 -11.05
N SER A 323 -9.64 -28.68 -10.34
CA SER A 323 -10.76 -29.60 -10.13
C SER A 323 -11.94 -29.31 -11.07
N THR A 324 -11.72 -29.24 -12.38
CA THR A 324 -12.81 -29.12 -13.38
C THR A 324 -13.39 -30.49 -13.75
N THR A 325 -14.24 -31.04 -12.88
CA THR A 325 -15.32 -31.97 -13.26
C THR A 325 -16.58 -31.65 -12.45
N LYS A 326 -17.73 -31.56 -13.12
CA LYS A 326 -19.03 -31.27 -12.51
C LYS A 326 -19.38 -32.29 -11.42
N THR A 327 -19.70 -31.75 -10.25
CA THR A 327 -20.45 -32.36 -9.11
C THR A 327 -19.70 -33.40 -8.27
N THR A 328 -18.98 -32.91 -7.27
CA THR A 328 -19.44 -32.99 -5.86
C THR A 328 -18.69 -31.91 -5.10
N VAL A 329 -19.41 -31.14 -4.30
CA VAL A 329 -18.84 -30.21 -3.32
C VAL A 329 -17.95 -31.04 -2.40
N LYS A 330 -16.64 -31.07 -2.65
CA LYS A 330 -15.65 -31.35 -1.62
C LYS A 330 -15.09 -30.01 -1.22
N GLU A 331 -15.66 -29.46 -0.16
CA GLU A 331 -15.07 -28.38 0.61
C GLU A 331 -13.58 -28.72 0.82
N LEU A 332 -12.70 -27.77 0.46
CA LEU A 332 -11.36 -27.72 1.05
C LEU A 332 -11.58 -27.55 2.56
N LYS A 333 -11.62 -28.67 3.29
CA LYS A 333 -11.71 -28.69 4.74
C LYS A 333 -10.49 -27.99 5.29
N LYS A 334 -10.66 -26.75 5.75
CA LYS A 334 -9.72 -26.11 6.66
C LYS A 334 -9.59 -27.04 7.87
N ASP A 335 -8.41 -27.58 8.12
CA ASP A 335 -8.23 -28.46 9.26
C ASP A 335 -7.90 -27.65 10.53
N PHE A 336 -8.06 -28.27 11.69
CA PHE A 336 -7.88 -27.56 12.97
C PHE A 336 -6.46 -27.03 13.17
N SER A 337 -5.46 -27.75 12.68
CA SER A 337 -4.05 -27.40 12.88
C SER A 337 -3.55 -26.32 11.93
N THR A 338 -4.15 -26.19 10.73
CA THR A 338 -3.94 -25.02 9.85
C THR A 338 -4.66 -23.80 10.36
N LEU A 339 -5.82 -23.97 11.01
CA LEU A 339 -6.61 -22.87 11.57
C LEU A 339 -6.00 -22.27 12.85
N ILE A 340 -5.32 -23.10 13.66
CA ILE A 340 -4.59 -22.66 14.87
C ILE A 340 -3.17 -23.23 14.80
N PRO A 341 -2.20 -22.52 14.18
CA PRO A 341 -0.85 -23.03 14.01
C PRO A 341 -0.08 -23.21 15.32
N GLN A 342 -0.42 -22.44 16.36
CA GLN A 342 0.31 -22.46 17.62
C GLN A 342 -0.09 -23.67 18.48
N THR A 343 0.88 -24.54 18.78
CA THR A 343 0.65 -25.78 19.56
C THR A 343 0.10 -25.50 20.96
N ASN A 344 0.60 -24.47 21.65
CA ASN A 344 0.08 -24.08 22.97
C ASN A 344 -1.40 -23.68 22.93
N LYS A 345 -1.84 -23.00 21.86
CA LYS A 345 -3.26 -22.66 21.64
C LYS A 345 -4.09 -23.89 21.32
N GLN A 346 -3.57 -24.81 20.50
CA GLN A 346 -4.25 -26.08 20.21
C GLN A 346 -4.47 -26.88 21.49
N ASP A 347 -3.42 -27.07 22.29
CA ASP A 347 -3.47 -27.83 23.54
C ASP A 347 -4.45 -27.20 24.53
N TYR A 348 -4.39 -25.87 24.68
CA TYR A 348 -5.32 -25.12 25.51
C TYR A 348 -6.78 -25.33 25.12
N ILE A 349 -7.08 -25.24 23.81
CA ILE A 349 -8.44 -25.39 23.29
C ILE A 349 -8.94 -26.82 23.50
N LEU A 350 -8.11 -27.83 23.23
CA LEU A 350 -8.48 -29.22 23.44
C LEU A 350 -8.73 -29.52 24.92
N GLN A 351 -7.89 -28.98 25.81
CA GLN A 351 -8.09 -29.08 27.25
C GLN A 351 -9.40 -28.42 27.69
N LEU A 352 -9.71 -27.22 27.19
CA LEU A 352 -10.96 -26.53 27.47
C LEU A 352 -12.18 -27.36 27.03
N LEU A 353 -12.14 -27.96 25.84
CA LEU A 353 -13.24 -28.81 25.34
C LEU A 353 -13.44 -30.05 26.23
N GLU A 354 -12.35 -30.63 26.73
CA GLU A 354 -12.38 -31.77 27.64
C GLU A 354 -12.97 -31.37 29.00
N ASP A 355 -12.51 -30.27 29.59
CA ASP A 355 -12.94 -29.78 30.91
C ASP A 355 -14.40 -29.31 30.90
N LEU A 356 -14.88 -28.80 29.77
CA LEU A 356 -16.31 -28.49 29.57
C LEU A 356 -17.15 -29.70 29.16
N SER A 357 -16.59 -30.91 29.19
CA SER A 357 -17.27 -32.16 28.84
C SER A 357 -17.88 -32.15 27.43
N ILE A 358 -17.22 -31.48 26.49
CA ILE A 358 -17.54 -31.53 25.05
C ILE A 358 -16.89 -32.76 24.42
N THR A 359 -15.67 -33.07 24.87
CA THR A 359 -14.89 -34.24 24.46
C THR A 359 -14.53 -35.14 25.63
N LEU A 360 -14.22 -36.39 25.31
CA LEU A 360 -13.50 -37.33 26.16
C LEU A 360 -12.39 -37.98 25.33
N ASN A 361 -11.15 -37.89 25.79
CA ASN A 361 -9.94 -38.29 25.07
C ASN A 361 -9.89 -37.71 23.64
N GLY A 362 -10.28 -36.44 23.48
CA GLY A 362 -10.26 -35.74 22.19
C GLY A 362 -11.38 -36.15 21.22
N THR A 363 -12.32 -37.00 21.62
CA THR A 363 -13.49 -37.38 20.81
C THR A 363 -14.77 -36.81 21.43
N SER A 364 -15.70 -36.31 20.61
CA SER A 364 -16.93 -35.70 21.11
C SER A 364 -17.83 -36.71 21.82
N ILE A 365 -18.34 -36.29 22.98
CA ILE A 365 -19.36 -37.02 23.75
C ILE A 365 -20.74 -36.33 23.67
N LEU A 366 -20.90 -35.36 22.77
CA LEU A 366 -22.12 -34.58 22.66
C LEU A 366 -23.27 -35.37 22.03
N THR A 367 -24.38 -35.45 22.77
CA THR A 367 -25.65 -35.96 22.23
C THR A 367 -26.22 -35.04 21.14
N PRO A 368 -27.10 -35.51 20.24
CA PRO A 368 -27.71 -34.68 19.19
C PRO A 368 -28.34 -33.38 19.70
N ARG A 369 -28.96 -33.40 20.90
CA ARG A 369 -29.60 -32.22 21.51
C ARG A 369 -28.62 -31.22 22.12
N LYS A 370 -27.36 -31.62 22.34
CA LYS A 370 -26.31 -30.79 22.95
C LYS A 370 -25.24 -30.33 21.96
N LYS A 371 -25.39 -30.59 20.66
CA LYS A 371 -24.40 -30.15 19.66
C LYS A 371 -24.21 -28.62 19.64
N GLY A 372 -25.24 -27.85 19.99
CA GLY A 372 -25.15 -26.40 20.18
C GLY A 372 -24.14 -25.96 21.26
N ALA A 373 -23.71 -26.86 22.16
CA ALA A 373 -22.65 -26.57 23.12
C ALA A 373 -21.33 -26.22 22.42
N LEU A 374 -20.99 -26.92 21.35
CA LEU A 374 -19.79 -26.66 20.55
C LEU A 374 -19.80 -25.24 19.99
N ARG A 375 -20.95 -24.80 19.45
CA ARG A 375 -21.13 -23.41 18.97
C ARG A 375 -20.84 -22.40 20.07
N GLY A 376 -21.37 -22.62 21.28
CA GLY A 376 -21.16 -21.73 22.42
C GLY A 376 -19.70 -21.57 22.80
N VAL A 377 -18.96 -22.68 22.85
CA VAL A 377 -17.52 -22.67 23.14
C VAL A 377 -16.73 -21.92 22.06
N ILE A 378 -17.04 -22.18 20.78
CA ILE A 378 -16.38 -21.52 19.65
C ILE A 378 -16.67 -20.01 19.66
N GLU A 379 -17.89 -19.60 19.96
CA GLU A 379 -18.24 -18.18 20.11
C GLU A 379 -17.43 -17.52 21.24
N ALA A 380 -17.20 -18.21 22.36
CA ALA A 380 -16.38 -17.69 23.46
C ALA A 380 -14.89 -17.59 23.10
N LEU A 381 -14.32 -18.61 22.47
CA LEU A 381 -12.94 -18.62 21.99
C LEU A 381 -12.69 -17.50 20.97
N ARG A 382 -13.66 -17.28 20.08
CA ARG A 382 -13.65 -16.19 19.09
C ARG A 382 -13.76 -14.82 19.75
N GLU A 383 -14.65 -14.66 20.73
CA GLU A 383 -14.81 -13.41 21.49
C GLU A 383 -13.55 -13.04 22.27
N LYS A 384 -12.79 -14.05 22.73
CA LYS A 384 -11.50 -13.86 23.42
C LYS A 384 -10.30 -13.90 22.49
N MET A 385 -10.52 -13.91 21.17
CA MET A 385 -9.46 -13.88 20.15
C MET A 385 -8.44 -15.02 20.29
N ILE A 386 -8.85 -16.14 20.89
CA ILE A 386 -8.03 -17.35 21.02
C ILE A 386 -8.00 -18.13 19.70
N ILE A 387 -9.07 -18.02 18.92
CA ILE A 387 -9.21 -18.60 17.58
C ILE A 387 -9.53 -17.49 16.55
N PRO A 388 -9.24 -17.71 15.25
CA PRO A 388 -9.52 -16.74 14.20
C PRO A 388 -10.99 -16.31 14.14
N ASN A 389 -11.21 -15.02 13.92
CA ASN A 389 -12.54 -14.43 13.79
C ASN A 389 -13.12 -14.63 12.37
N ILE A 390 -13.32 -15.89 11.97
CA ILE A 390 -13.93 -16.26 10.68
C ILE A 390 -15.38 -16.74 10.86
N GLY A 391 -16.03 -17.13 9.76
CA GLY A 391 -17.41 -17.61 9.75
C GLY A 391 -17.66 -18.70 10.80
N LEU A 392 -18.66 -18.48 11.66
CA LEU A 392 -18.93 -19.36 12.80
C LEU A 392 -19.32 -20.78 12.36
N SER A 393 -20.06 -20.90 11.26
CA SER A 393 -20.39 -22.20 10.64
C SER A 393 -19.13 -22.95 10.22
N THR A 394 -18.19 -22.26 9.56
CA THR A 394 -16.88 -22.82 9.20
C THR A 394 -16.11 -23.29 10.43
N LEU A 395 -15.99 -22.44 11.46
CA LEU A 395 -15.31 -22.82 12.72
C LEU A 395 -15.96 -24.05 13.37
N CYS A 396 -17.30 -24.08 13.42
CA CYS A 396 -18.04 -25.22 13.96
C CYS A 396 -17.72 -26.51 13.20
N ASN A 397 -17.64 -26.45 11.87
CA ASN A 397 -17.32 -27.63 11.05
C ASN A 397 -15.87 -28.08 11.26
N VAL A 398 -14.89 -27.17 11.29
CA VAL A 398 -13.49 -27.51 11.53
C VAL A 398 -13.29 -28.17 12.90
N PHE A 399 -13.92 -27.60 13.93
CA PHE A 399 -13.81 -28.13 15.28
C PHE A 399 -14.56 -29.45 15.41
N ALA A 400 -15.75 -29.56 14.82
CA ALA A 400 -16.52 -30.80 14.81
C ALA A 400 -15.73 -31.92 14.13
N ASP A 401 -15.08 -31.64 13.01
CA ASP A 401 -14.19 -32.59 12.33
C ASP A 401 -13.02 -33.01 13.24
N LYS A 402 -12.37 -32.05 13.92
CA LYS A 402 -11.25 -32.34 14.84
C LYS A 402 -11.64 -33.27 15.98
N ILE A 403 -12.84 -33.09 16.52
CA ILE A 403 -13.34 -33.89 17.66
C ILE A 403 -14.21 -35.08 17.22
N ASN A 404 -14.24 -35.40 15.92
CA ASN A 404 -15.05 -36.48 15.35
C ASN A 404 -16.54 -36.39 15.71
N LEU A 405 -17.10 -35.18 15.65
CA LEU A 405 -18.52 -34.89 15.81
C LEU A 405 -19.20 -34.76 14.45
N GLU A 406 -20.17 -35.63 14.16
CA GLU A 406 -20.95 -35.53 12.93
C GLU A 406 -21.95 -34.35 12.99
N LEU A 407 -21.85 -33.38 12.08
CA LEU A 407 -22.84 -32.31 11.91
C LEU A 407 -23.70 -32.57 10.66
N LYS A 408 -25.03 -32.59 10.82
CA LYS A 408 -26.00 -32.82 9.73
C LYS A 408 -26.61 -31.53 9.19
N SER A 409 -26.43 -30.43 9.93
CA SER A 409 -26.91 -29.10 9.64
C SER A 409 -26.02 -28.10 10.38
N GLU A 410 -26.11 -26.83 10.01
CA GLU A 410 -25.49 -25.77 10.78
C GLU A 410 -26.00 -25.77 12.22
N LEU A 411 -25.12 -25.40 13.16
CA LEU A 411 -25.49 -25.27 14.56
C LEU A 411 -26.10 -23.90 14.76
N ASP A 412 -27.38 -23.82 15.12
CA ASP A 412 -28.04 -22.56 15.45
C ASP A 412 -27.78 -22.10 16.88
N ALA A 413 -28.01 -20.82 17.12
CA ALA A 413 -28.05 -20.28 18.47
C ALA A 413 -29.18 -20.96 19.26
N SER A 414 -28.88 -21.37 20.50
CA SER A 414 -29.80 -22.06 21.38
C SER A 414 -29.49 -21.74 22.84
N THR A 415 -30.43 -22.04 23.73
CA THR A 415 -30.19 -21.94 25.18
C THR A 415 -28.97 -22.75 25.63
N THR A 416 -28.70 -23.87 24.97
CA THR A 416 -27.49 -24.67 25.19
C THR A 416 -26.23 -23.93 24.73
N SER A 417 -26.23 -23.30 23.54
CA SER A 417 -25.05 -22.56 23.07
C SER A 417 -24.73 -21.36 23.95
N GLU A 418 -25.75 -20.61 24.38
CA GLU A 418 -25.55 -19.47 25.29
C GLU A 418 -24.99 -19.88 26.65
N LYS A 419 -25.47 -21.00 27.20
CA LYS A 419 -24.95 -21.56 28.46
C LYS A 419 -23.46 -21.89 28.33
N TYR A 420 -23.10 -22.66 27.31
CA TYR A 420 -21.72 -23.09 27.11
C TYR A 420 -20.78 -21.94 26.72
N LYS A 421 -21.30 -20.90 26.06
CA LYS A 421 -20.56 -19.66 25.84
C LYS A 421 -20.16 -19.01 27.16
N LYS A 422 -21.09 -18.87 28.11
CA LYS A 422 -20.81 -18.30 29.44
C LYS A 422 -19.80 -19.14 30.23
N GLU A 423 -19.96 -20.47 30.21
CA GLU A 423 -19.05 -21.39 30.89
C GLU A 423 -17.63 -21.33 30.30
N ALA A 424 -17.51 -21.29 28.97
CA ALA A 424 -16.23 -21.15 28.28
C ALA A 424 -15.57 -19.79 28.56
N LEU A 425 -16.32 -18.68 28.53
CA LEU A 425 -15.80 -17.36 28.90
C LEU A 425 -15.27 -17.33 30.34
N GLN A 426 -15.97 -17.98 31.26
CA GLN A 426 -15.55 -18.08 32.65
C GLN A 426 -14.30 -18.97 32.81
N TYR A 427 -14.24 -20.08 32.08
CA TYR A 427 -13.05 -20.94 32.03
C TYR A 427 -11.83 -20.14 31.53
N ILE A 428 -11.97 -19.41 30.42
CA ILE A 428 -10.90 -18.59 29.84
C ILE A 428 -10.40 -17.54 30.82
N LYS A 429 -11.33 -16.93 31.57
CA LYS A 429 -10.98 -15.96 32.61
C LYS A 429 -10.18 -16.59 33.76
N ASN A 430 -10.53 -17.81 34.16
CA ASN A 430 -9.89 -18.50 35.27
C ASN A 430 -8.57 -19.16 34.89
N ASN A 431 -8.41 -19.51 33.61
CA ASN A 431 -7.25 -20.18 33.04
C ASN A 431 -6.78 -19.39 31.80
N PRO A 432 -6.12 -18.24 31.97
CA PRO A 432 -5.62 -17.46 30.84
C PRO A 432 -4.51 -18.23 30.11
N ILE A 433 -4.42 -18.03 28.79
CA ILE A 433 -3.35 -18.60 27.98
C ILE A 433 -2.06 -17.78 28.18
N HIS A 434 -0.94 -18.45 28.45
CA HIS A 434 0.37 -17.84 28.69
C HIS A 434 1.29 -17.94 27.48
#